data_AF-A0A536V6E5-F1
#
_entry.id   AF-A0A536V6E5-F1
#
_cell.length_a   1.000
_cell.length_b   1.000
_cell.length_c   1.000
_cell.angle_alpha   90.00
_cell.angle_beta   90.00
_cell.angle_gamma   90.00
#
_symmetry.space_group_name_H-M   'P 1'
#
loop_
_entity.id
_entity.type
_entity.pdbx_description
1 polymer ?
#
loop_
_entity_poly.entity_id
_entity_poly.type
_entity_poly.pdbx_seq_one_letter_code
_entity_poly.pdbx_strand_id
1 'polypeptide(L)'
;MPKPVIASDGNDEDSITSRYFTPRRCHASHAVTGAIGVATAFALPGTVISGDTRTTGVRGISVVHPQGRIDVEVAVEGAGADARVERAALVRTARKILQGELHIPPYVFSKSTEGDKPMKRLIAPAVAAVMAAAAPVAMAYPDKTITIVVPTAAGGGNDAMARTIAQKLGSLLGQTIIIDNRAGANGAIASELVARAAPDGHTLMFGYIATHAMNPALQKLRYDPVADFAPIGLVGYSPTLMVANAGVPVKDVKDLVAQLKAKPDKYTYASAGNGTAPHFAAELFKLNAGVVMLGVPYKGAAPAVSDTIGGQTQFMFPSLFTALPHVKSGKLRAFAIAGPKRSALLPDVPTLKEAGIDGVEVQQWYGFFAPAKTPKPIIDQLNKSLNQVLADKEIIKRIEDHGADVETSTPEQFGALVKSELVKWKGVVQRAQLTAD
;
A
#
# COMPACT_ATOMS: atom_id res chain seq x y z
N MET A 1 -13.98 16.91 0.50
CA MET A 1 -15.22 17.00 1.31
C MET A 1 -14.82 17.01 2.79
N PRO A 2 -15.29 17.97 3.59
CA PRO A 2 -15.13 17.92 5.04
C PRO A 2 -15.76 16.62 5.56
N LYS A 3 -15.10 15.92 6.48
CA LYS A 3 -15.67 14.71 7.09
C LYS A 3 -16.81 15.13 8.03
N PRO A 4 -17.98 14.46 7.99
CA PRO A 4 -19.04 14.73 8.96
C PRO A 4 -18.54 14.38 10.36
N VAL A 5 -18.64 15.33 11.28
CA VAL A 5 -18.34 15.16 12.70
C VAL A 5 -19.68 15.14 13.42
N ILE A 6 -19.93 14.08 14.19
CA ILE A 6 -21.09 14.03 15.09
C ILE A 6 -20.64 14.61 16.41
N ALA A 7 -21.32 15.65 16.88
CA ALA A 7 -21.08 16.24 18.18
C ALA A 7 -22.36 16.30 18.98
N SER A 8 -22.22 16.26 20.30
CA SER A 8 -23.26 16.46 21.29
C SER A 8 -22.74 17.38 22.39
N ASP A 9 -23.64 17.87 23.24
CA ASP A 9 -23.26 18.67 24.40
C ASP A 9 -22.31 17.90 25.32
N GLY A 10 -21.44 18.65 26.00
CA GLY A 10 -20.47 18.15 26.96
C GLY A 10 -21.02 18.16 28.38
N ASN A 11 -20.11 18.25 29.35
CA ASN A 11 -20.46 18.20 30.77
C ASN A 11 -20.81 19.59 31.34
N ASP A 12 -20.57 20.66 30.59
CA ASP A 12 -20.85 22.05 30.94
C ASP A 12 -21.14 22.87 29.67
N GLU A 13 -21.60 24.11 29.83
CA GLU A 13 -21.98 25.01 28.74
C GLU A 13 -20.83 25.38 27.78
N ASP A 14 -19.58 25.13 28.21
CA ASP A 14 -18.37 25.41 27.45
C ASP A 14 -17.69 24.17 26.88
N SER A 15 -18.31 22.99 27.01
CA SER A 15 -17.75 21.71 26.55
C SER A 15 -18.72 20.94 25.65
N ILE A 16 -18.13 20.12 24.77
CA ILE A 16 -18.84 19.29 23.81
C ILE A 16 -18.19 17.91 23.74
N THR A 17 -18.98 16.90 23.42
CA THR A 17 -18.49 15.56 23.11
C THR A 17 -18.57 15.34 21.60
N SER A 18 -17.42 15.21 20.94
CA SER A 18 -17.34 14.87 19.51
C SER A 18 -17.00 13.38 19.33
N ARG A 19 -17.77 12.69 18.50
CA ARG A 19 -17.44 11.35 18.00
C ARG A 19 -16.85 11.49 16.60
N TYR A 20 -15.53 11.69 16.56
CA TYR A 20 -14.78 11.61 15.33
C TYR A 20 -14.61 10.14 14.92
N PHE A 21 -15.04 9.78 13.70
CA PHE A 21 -14.93 8.39 13.21
C PHE A 21 -13.47 8.09 12.83
N THR A 22 -12.67 7.64 13.79
CA THR A 22 -11.32 7.09 13.56
C THR A 22 -11.36 5.56 13.58
N PRO A 23 -10.92 4.87 12.51
CA PRO A 23 -10.70 3.43 12.55
C PRO A 23 -9.73 3.07 13.69
N ARG A 24 -9.94 1.92 14.35
CA ARG A 24 -9.29 1.44 15.59
C ARG A 24 -7.74 1.48 15.67
N ARG A 25 -7.03 1.92 14.63
CA ARG A 25 -5.59 2.22 14.63
C ARG A 25 -5.31 3.44 13.75
N CYS A 26 -5.31 4.64 14.34
CA CYS A 26 -4.87 5.86 13.65
C CYS A 26 -3.62 6.43 14.31
N HIS A 27 -2.68 6.89 13.47
CA HIS A 27 -1.50 7.65 13.87
C HIS A 27 -1.88 8.96 14.56
N ALA A 28 -1.04 9.44 15.48
CA ALA A 28 -1.23 10.65 16.26
C ALA A 28 -1.49 11.92 15.43
N SER A 29 -1.03 11.97 14.17
CA SER A 29 -1.27 13.08 13.23
C SER A 29 -2.75 13.27 12.86
N HIS A 30 -3.55 12.20 12.84
CA HIS A 30 -5.00 12.30 12.62
C HIS A 30 -5.74 12.84 13.85
N ALA A 31 -5.25 12.58 15.06
CA ALA A 31 -5.83 13.15 16.27
C ALA A 31 -5.62 14.66 16.32
N VAL A 32 -4.46 15.15 15.87
CA VAL A 32 -4.14 16.59 15.82
C VAL A 32 -4.97 17.31 14.74
N THR A 33 -5.03 16.77 13.52
CA THR A 33 -5.84 17.38 12.45
C THR A 33 -7.33 17.31 12.75
N GLY A 34 -7.80 16.23 13.38
CA GLY A 34 -9.16 16.14 13.91
C GLY A 34 -9.43 17.16 15.02
N ALA A 35 -8.50 17.32 15.97
CA ALA A 35 -8.61 18.29 17.07
C ALA A 35 -8.69 19.73 16.55
N ILE A 36 -7.86 20.10 15.57
CA ILE A 36 -7.92 21.42 14.92
C ILE A 36 -9.25 21.59 14.18
N GLY A 37 -9.70 20.58 13.41
CA GLY A 37 -10.99 20.65 12.71
C GLY A 37 -12.18 20.85 13.66
N VAL A 38 -12.20 20.15 14.80
CA VAL A 38 -13.22 20.31 15.83
C VAL A 38 -13.12 21.68 16.51
N ALA A 39 -11.91 22.13 16.85
CA ALA A 39 -11.68 23.44 17.47
C ALA A 39 -12.12 24.60 16.55
N THR A 40 -11.82 24.52 15.26
CA THR A 40 -12.25 25.49 14.25
C THR A 40 -13.77 25.49 14.09
N ALA A 41 -14.40 24.31 14.03
CA ALA A 41 -15.86 24.20 13.93
C ALA A 41 -16.56 24.80 15.16
N PHE A 42 -15.99 24.62 16.35
CA PHE A 42 -16.51 25.19 17.60
C PHE A 42 -16.37 26.71 17.67
N ALA A 43 -15.37 27.26 16.99
CA ALA A 43 -15.11 28.69 16.97
C ALA A 43 -16.00 29.44 15.96
N LEU A 44 -16.64 28.73 15.02
CA LEU A 44 -17.51 29.32 14.01
C LEU A 44 -19.00 29.29 14.44
N PRO A 45 -19.70 30.44 14.42
CA PRO A 45 -21.14 30.54 14.67
C PRO A 45 -22.00 29.84 13.61
N GLY A 46 -23.18 29.36 14.01
CA GLY A 46 -24.15 28.67 13.15
C GLY A 46 -23.88 27.17 12.93
N THR A 47 -22.90 26.59 13.62
CA THR A 47 -22.77 25.13 13.71
C THR A 47 -23.67 24.61 14.83
N VAL A 48 -24.11 23.33 14.78
CA VAL A 48 -24.97 22.68 15.80
C VAL A 48 -24.36 22.69 17.21
N ILE A 49 -23.16 23.25 17.35
CA ILE A 49 -22.23 23.14 18.46
C ILE A 49 -21.83 24.55 18.97
N SER A 50 -21.98 25.59 18.15
CA SER A 50 -21.74 26.97 18.56
C SER A 50 -23.01 27.53 19.20
N GLY A 51 -23.00 27.77 20.51
CA GLY A 51 -24.06 28.57 21.14
C GLY A 51 -24.18 29.96 20.50
N ASP A 52 -25.35 30.58 20.62
CA ASP A 52 -25.80 31.78 19.87
C ASP A 52 -24.95 33.06 20.07
N THR A 53 -23.89 33.04 20.88
CA THR A 53 -23.12 34.23 21.20
C THR A 53 -21.64 33.91 21.32
N ARG A 54 -20.89 33.96 20.21
CA ARG A 54 -19.42 34.05 20.29
C ARG A 54 -18.88 35.11 19.33
N THR A 55 -18.31 36.14 19.93
CA THR A 55 -17.71 37.33 19.31
C THR A 55 -16.27 37.09 18.85
N THR A 56 -15.77 38.03 18.03
CA THR A 56 -14.37 38.18 17.62
C THR A 56 -13.41 38.07 18.80
N GLY A 57 -12.30 37.33 18.63
CA GLY A 57 -11.27 37.17 19.64
C GLY A 57 -10.44 35.90 19.51
N VAL A 58 -9.40 35.80 20.35
CA VAL A 58 -8.51 34.63 20.46
C VAL A 58 -8.99 33.73 21.60
N ARG A 59 -9.09 32.42 21.37
CA ARG A 59 -9.58 31.46 22.36
C ARG A 59 -8.69 30.24 22.46
N GLY A 60 -8.44 29.79 23.68
CA GLY A 60 -7.87 28.48 23.95
C GLY A 60 -8.97 27.41 23.99
N ILE A 61 -8.76 26.31 23.25
CA ILE A 61 -9.63 25.14 23.17
C ILE A 61 -8.81 23.92 23.54
N SER A 62 -9.29 23.13 24.48
CA SER A 62 -8.63 21.91 24.91
C SER A 62 -9.41 20.69 24.43
N VAL A 63 -8.78 19.88 23.57
CA VAL A 63 -9.34 18.61 23.12
C VAL A 63 -8.80 17.50 24.02
N VAL A 64 -9.70 16.86 24.75
CA VAL A 64 -9.38 15.74 25.65
C VAL A 64 -9.58 14.43 24.90
N HIS A 65 -8.50 13.69 24.68
CA HIS A 65 -8.50 12.36 24.08
C HIS A 65 -8.17 11.32 25.17
N PRO A 66 -8.63 10.05 25.07
CA PRO A 66 -8.30 9.02 26.06
C PRO A 66 -6.79 8.80 26.28
N GLN A 67 -5.95 9.23 25.34
CA GLN A 67 -4.49 9.09 25.38
C GLN A 67 -3.75 10.41 25.69
N GLY A 68 -4.45 11.53 25.92
CA GLY A 68 -3.82 12.81 26.24
C GLY A 68 -4.65 14.05 25.92
N ARG A 69 -4.12 15.23 26.22
CA ARG A 69 -4.77 16.54 26.01
C ARG A 69 -4.05 17.36 24.94
N ILE A 70 -4.81 17.94 24.01
CA ILE A 70 -4.28 18.80 22.95
C ILE A 70 -4.88 20.19 23.16
N ASP A 71 -4.03 21.18 23.39
CA ASP A 71 -4.47 22.57 23.53
C ASP A 71 -4.22 23.32 22.21
N VAL A 72 -5.28 23.92 21.67
CA VAL A 72 -5.33 24.67 20.41
C VAL A 72 -5.77 26.09 20.73
N GLU A 73 -5.22 27.08 20.05
CA GLU A 73 -5.66 28.46 20.08
C GLU A 73 -6.29 28.80 18.74
N VAL A 74 -7.50 29.34 18.75
CA VAL A 74 -8.22 29.75 17.54
C VAL A 74 -8.54 31.23 17.63
N ALA A 75 -8.16 31.99 16.62
CA ALA A 75 -8.50 33.39 16.44
C ALA A 75 -9.64 33.49 15.42
N VAL A 76 -10.75 34.11 15.84
CA VAL A 76 -11.94 34.31 15.01
C VAL A 76 -12.20 35.80 14.87
N GLU A 77 -12.50 36.23 13.65
CA GLU A 77 -12.91 37.58 13.32
C GLU A 77 -14.36 37.58 12.81
N GLY A 78 -15.13 38.63 13.13
CA GLY A 78 -16.55 38.73 12.80
C GLY A 78 -17.49 38.15 13.88
N ALA A 79 -18.78 38.13 13.57
CA ALA A 79 -19.85 37.63 14.42
C ALA A 79 -20.99 37.07 13.56
N GLY A 80 -21.77 36.11 14.09
CA GLY A 80 -22.87 35.49 13.34
C GLY A 80 -22.39 34.88 12.02
N ALA A 81 -23.22 34.85 10.98
CA ALA A 81 -22.91 34.19 9.71
C ALA A 81 -21.64 34.70 8.99
N ASP A 82 -21.11 35.87 9.36
CA ASP A 82 -19.95 36.49 8.72
C ASP A 82 -18.60 36.15 9.39
N ALA A 83 -18.62 35.35 10.47
CA ALA A 83 -17.40 35.02 11.20
C ALA A 83 -16.45 34.10 10.41
N ARG A 84 -15.14 34.36 10.54
CA ARG A 84 -14.06 33.61 9.87
C ARG A 84 -12.95 33.26 10.85
N VAL A 85 -12.33 32.09 10.63
CA VAL A 85 -11.14 31.70 11.40
C VAL A 85 -9.91 32.28 10.71
N GLU A 86 -9.28 33.24 11.38
CA GLU A 86 -8.05 33.90 10.93
C GLU A 86 -6.81 33.04 11.22
N ARG A 87 -6.81 32.35 12.36
CA ARG A 87 -5.69 31.49 12.77
C ARG A 87 -6.15 30.35 13.66
N ALA A 88 -5.56 29.18 13.49
CA ALA A 88 -5.61 28.09 14.47
C ALA A 88 -4.18 27.58 14.72
N ALA A 89 -3.72 27.56 15.97
CA ALA A 89 -2.37 27.20 16.35
C ALA A 89 -2.36 26.21 17.52
N LEU A 90 -1.37 25.32 17.59
CA LEU A 90 -1.21 24.40 18.73
C LEU A 90 -0.49 25.14 19.87
N VAL A 91 -1.10 25.14 21.06
CA VAL A 91 -0.55 25.79 22.26
C VAL A 91 0.20 24.80 23.14
N ARG A 92 -0.30 23.57 23.27
CA ARG A 92 0.35 22.50 24.05
C ARG A 92 0.10 21.14 23.42
N THR A 93 1.19 20.46 23.07
CA THR A 93 1.23 19.09 22.55
C THR A 93 1.47 18.15 23.73
N ALA A 94 0.51 17.29 24.12
CA ALA A 94 0.71 16.35 25.23
C ALA A 94 2.00 15.52 25.05
N ARG A 95 3.04 15.95 25.74
CA ARG A 95 4.32 15.29 26.02
C ARG A 95 4.97 14.59 24.82
N LYS A 96 5.25 15.39 23.78
CA LYS A 96 5.91 14.91 22.56
C LYS A 96 4.94 13.87 21.92
N ILE A 97 4.89 13.60 20.62
CA ILE A 97 5.98 12.78 20.10
C ILE A 97 6.29 11.70 21.19
N LEU A 98 5.32 10.91 21.69
CA LEU A 98 5.49 10.06 22.89
C LEU A 98 6.51 8.93 22.68
N GLN A 99 7.21 8.89 21.54
CA GLN A 99 8.67 9.00 21.50
C GLN A 99 9.16 8.89 20.05
N GLY A 100 9.08 10.01 19.35
CA GLY A 100 9.80 10.25 18.10
C GLY A 100 8.90 10.55 16.91
N GLU A 101 9.27 11.55 16.11
CA GLU A 101 8.77 11.75 14.74
C GLU A 101 7.39 12.40 14.57
N LEU A 102 7.35 13.74 14.70
CA LEU A 102 6.36 14.50 13.92
C LEU A 102 7.07 15.56 13.07
N HIS A 103 7.07 15.35 11.76
CA HIS A 103 7.39 16.38 10.76
C HIS A 103 6.07 17.02 10.30
N ILE A 104 5.92 18.32 10.54
CA ILE A 104 4.75 19.09 10.10
C ILE A 104 5.12 19.76 8.77
N PRO A 105 4.44 19.45 7.66
CA PRO A 105 4.71 20.10 6.39
C PRO A 105 4.44 21.62 6.44
N PRO A 106 5.23 22.45 5.74
CA PRO A 106 5.13 23.91 5.80
C PRO A 106 3.80 24.50 5.31
N TYR A 107 2.93 23.71 4.68
CA TYR A 107 1.59 24.16 4.26
C TYR A 107 0.56 24.22 5.40
N VAL A 108 0.88 23.69 6.59
CA VAL A 108 -0.05 23.65 7.74
C VAL A 108 -0.09 24.98 8.52
N PHE A 109 0.93 25.83 8.36
CA PHE A 109 0.94 27.19 8.88
C PHE A 109 1.46 28.13 7.80
N SER A 110 0.58 28.92 7.19
CA SER A 110 1.03 30.09 6.42
C SER A 110 1.71 31.05 7.39
N LYS A 111 2.96 31.45 7.09
CA LYS A 111 3.60 32.57 7.78
C LYS A 111 2.75 33.83 7.59
N SER A 112 2.62 34.63 8.63
CA SER A 112 2.08 35.99 8.53
C SER A 112 2.91 36.78 7.52
N THR A 113 2.33 37.06 6.35
CA THR A 113 2.86 38.06 5.44
C THR A 113 2.54 39.42 6.03
N GLU A 114 3.57 40.06 6.55
CA GLU A 114 3.55 41.46 6.94
C GLU A 114 3.41 42.33 5.68
N GLY A 115 2.39 43.18 5.65
CA GLY A 115 2.36 44.37 4.79
C GLY A 115 1.58 44.26 3.48
N ASP A 116 0.25 44.32 3.56
CA ASP A 116 -0.58 44.81 2.45
C ASP A 116 -0.63 46.35 2.52
N LYS A 117 0.05 47.03 1.59
CA LYS A 117 -0.34 48.35 1.06
C LYS A 117 -0.03 48.45 -0.45
N PRO A 118 -0.83 49.19 -1.23
CA PRO A 118 -1.12 48.84 -2.61
C PRO A 118 -0.15 49.51 -3.58
N MET A 119 0.56 48.71 -4.39
CA MET A 119 1.28 49.20 -5.57
C MET A 119 0.71 48.55 -6.84
N LYS A 120 -0.62 48.59 -6.98
CA LYS A 120 -1.30 48.30 -8.25
C LYS A 120 -1.29 49.57 -9.09
N ARG A 121 -0.31 49.69 -10.00
CA ARG A 121 -0.32 50.43 -11.27
C ARG A 121 1.11 50.88 -11.59
N LEU A 122 1.97 49.96 -12.06
CA LEU A 122 3.16 50.28 -12.89
C LEU A 122 3.98 49.05 -13.36
N ILE A 123 3.69 47.82 -12.88
CA ILE A 123 4.52 46.63 -13.22
C ILE A 123 4.04 45.86 -14.48
N ALA A 124 2.92 46.26 -15.09
CA ALA A 124 2.34 45.56 -16.24
C ALA A 124 3.22 45.47 -17.51
N PRO A 125 4.11 46.43 -17.86
CA PRO A 125 4.90 46.31 -19.09
C PRO A 125 6.23 45.56 -18.91
N ALA A 126 6.74 45.40 -17.68
CA ALA A 126 8.04 44.75 -17.44
C ALA A 126 7.97 43.22 -17.38
N VAL A 127 6.81 42.65 -17.02
CA VAL A 127 6.60 41.19 -16.94
C VAL A 127 6.50 40.54 -18.33
N ALA A 128 6.09 41.31 -19.35
CA ALA A 128 5.98 40.81 -20.73
C ALA A 128 7.34 40.57 -21.40
N ALA A 129 8.39 41.29 -21.02
CA ALA A 129 9.72 41.15 -21.60
C ALA A 129 10.53 39.96 -21.04
N VAL A 130 10.23 39.51 -19.81
CA VAL A 130 10.93 38.38 -19.17
C VAL A 130 10.35 37.02 -19.62
N MET A 131 9.08 36.98 -20.05
CA MET A 131 8.47 35.72 -20.52
C MET A 131 8.99 35.23 -21.88
N ALA A 132 9.67 36.08 -22.66
CA ALA A 132 10.19 35.70 -23.98
C ALA A 132 11.57 35.00 -23.93
N ALA A 133 12.25 34.96 -22.76
CA ALA A 133 13.59 34.40 -22.60
C ALA A 133 13.65 33.11 -21.75
N ALA A 134 12.52 32.60 -21.26
CA ALA A 134 12.48 31.34 -20.55
C ALA A 134 12.50 30.18 -21.57
N ALA A 135 13.70 29.75 -21.97
CA ALA A 135 13.88 28.40 -22.50
C ALA A 135 13.23 27.41 -21.50
N PRO A 136 12.58 26.33 -21.96
CA PRO A 136 12.02 25.34 -21.04
C PRO A 136 13.19 24.75 -20.26
N VAL A 137 13.36 25.19 -19.02
CA VAL A 137 14.21 24.49 -18.07
C VAL A 137 13.54 23.14 -17.93
N ALA A 138 14.12 22.10 -18.52
CA ALA A 138 13.75 20.74 -18.21
C ALA A 138 13.81 20.63 -16.69
N MET A 139 12.66 20.53 -16.03
CA MET A 139 12.65 20.35 -14.59
C MET A 139 13.47 19.11 -14.30
N ALA A 140 14.56 19.27 -13.57
CA ALA A 140 15.49 18.20 -13.28
C ALA A 140 14.74 17.15 -12.43
N TYR A 141 14.35 16.05 -13.05
CA TYR A 141 13.73 14.93 -12.35
C TYR A 141 14.82 14.02 -11.76
N PRO A 142 14.69 13.56 -10.50
CA PRO A 142 13.68 13.94 -9.52
C PRO A 142 14.09 15.17 -8.67
N ASP A 143 13.14 16.05 -8.39
CA ASP A 143 13.31 17.32 -7.65
C ASP A 143 12.72 17.33 -6.22
N LYS A 144 12.06 16.25 -5.81
CA LYS A 144 11.47 16.06 -4.48
C LYS A 144 11.44 14.57 -4.11
N THR A 145 11.03 14.29 -2.88
CA THR A 145 10.85 12.93 -2.36
C THR A 145 9.96 12.09 -3.27
N ILE A 146 10.40 10.85 -3.56
CA ILE A 146 9.59 9.85 -4.27
C ILE A 146 8.89 8.97 -3.24
N THR A 147 7.60 8.72 -3.45
CA THR A 147 6.79 7.79 -2.67
C THR A 147 6.61 6.51 -3.46
N ILE A 148 7.01 5.36 -2.90
CA ILE A 148 6.66 4.05 -3.43
C ILE A 148 5.50 3.51 -2.59
N VAL A 149 4.35 3.35 -3.23
CA VAL A 149 3.15 2.76 -2.64
C VAL A 149 3.24 1.25 -2.78
N VAL A 150 3.15 0.55 -1.64
CA VAL A 150 3.16 -0.92 -1.58
C VAL A 150 1.74 -1.42 -1.26
N PRO A 151 1.15 -2.31 -2.07
CA PRO A 151 -0.25 -2.73 -1.97
C PRO A 151 -0.58 -3.69 -0.81
N THR A 152 0.39 -3.96 0.07
CA THR A 152 0.26 -4.93 1.17
C THR A 152 0.60 -4.29 2.50
N ALA A 153 0.22 -4.96 3.60
CA ALA A 153 0.65 -4.57 4.93
C ALA A 153 2.19 -4.61 5.05
N ALA A 154 2.74 -3.76 5.92
CA ALA A 154 4.17 -3.73 6.23
C ALA A 154 4.63 -5.06 6.84
N GLY A 155 5.90 -5.40 6.63
CA GLY A 155 6.52 -6.63 7.16
C GLY A 155 6.27 -7.90 6.33
N GLY A 156 5.57 -7.81 5.20
CA GLY A 156 5.45 -8.91 4.22
C GLY A 156 6.53 -8.88 3.14
N GLY A 157 6.58 -9.92 2.30
CA GLY A 157 7.58 -10.06 1.23
C GLY A 157 7.66 -8.86 0.28
N ASN A 158 6.51 -8.32 -0.17
CA ASN A 158 6.47 -7.15 -1.05
C ASN A 158 7.09 -5.91 -0.39
N ASP A 159 6.83 -5.69 0.89
CA ASP A 159 7.38 -4.56 1.65
C ASP A 159 8.90 -4.69 1.80
N ALA A 160 9.38 -5.90 2.14
CA ALA A 160 10.81 -6.18 2.25
C ALA A 160 11.56 -5.98 0.91
N MET A 161 10.97 -6.43 -0.20
CA MET A 161 11.55 -6.26 -1.54
C MET A 161 11.56 -4.78 -1.96
N ALA A 162 10.45 -4.08 -1.76
CA ALA A 162 10.35 -2.65 -2.05
C ALA A 162 11.37 -1.82 -1.25
N ARG A 163 11.52 -2.09 0.06
CA ARG A 163 12.52 -1.41 0.91
C ARG A 163 13.95 -1.66 0.47
N THR A 164 14.26 -2.91 0.13
CA THR A 164 15.60 -3.30 -0.36
C THR A 164 15.98 -2.51 -1.62
N ILE A 165 15.05 -2.38 -2.57
CA ILE A 165 15.27 -1.64 -3.82
C ILE A 165 15.30 -0.13 -3.57
N ALA A 166 14.35 0.39 -2.79
CA ALA A 166 14.20 1.82 -2.51
C ALA A 166 15.46 2.43 -1.88
N GLN A 167 16.13 1.69 -0.98
CA GLN A 167 17.35 2.15 -0.33
C GLN A 167 18.45 2.48 -1.36
N LYS A 168 18.67 1.61 -2.35
CA LYS A 168 19.69 1.83 -3.38
C LYS A 168 19.21 2.82 -4.44
N LEU A 169 17.93 2.74 -4.82
CA LEU A 169 17.33 3.61 -5.81
C LEU A 169 17.39 5.08 -5.39
N GLY A 170 17.14 5.38 -4.11
CA GLY A 170 17.23 6.75 -3.58
C GLY A 170 18.64 7.34 -3.69
N SER A 171 19.67 6.54 -3.36
CA SER A 171 21.07 6.94 -3.51
C SER A 171 21.44 7.22 -4.97
N LEU A 172 20.95 6.42 -5.92
CA LEU A 172 21.21 6.61 -7.35
C LEU A 172 20.49 7.85 -7.91
N LEU A 173 19.28 8.12 -7.44
CA LEU A 173 18.48 9.26 -7.89
C LEU A 173 18.79 10.55 -7.14
N GLY A 174 19.62 10.51 -6.09
CA GLY A 174 19.92 11.66 -5.26
C GLY A 174 18.71 12.20 -4.49
N GLN A 175 17.70 11.36 -4.25
CA GLN A 175 16.45 11.76 -3.61
C GLN A 175 16.03 10.77 -2.52
N THR A 176 15.34 11.30 -1.51
CA THR A 176 14.71 10.45 -0.50
C THR A 176 13.58 9.65 -1.13
N ILE A 177 13.52 8.35 -0.81
CA ILE A 177 12.42 7.48 -1.19
C ILE A 177 11.71 7.00 0.06
N ILE A 178 10.39 7.21 0.14
CA ILE A 178 9.55 6.74 1.23
C ILE A 178 8.67 5.59 0.78
N ILE A 179 8.45 4.62 1.67
CA ILE A 179 7.52 3.50 1.43
C ILE A 179 6.19 3.81 2.13
N ASP A 180 5.09 3.81 1.36
CA ASP A 180 3.72 3.95 1.87
C ASP A 180 2.95 2.62 1.69
N ASN A 181 2.78 1.86 2.78
CA ASN A 181 2.05 0.59 2.77
C ASN A 181 0.52 0.83 2.82
N ARG A 182 -0.17 0.54 1.72
CA ARG A 182 -1.62 0.70 1.56
C ARG A 182 -2.30 -0.64 1.33
N ALA A 183 -2.51 -1.38 2.43
CA ALA A 183 -3.19 -2.67 2.40
C ALA A 183 -4.71 -2.56 2.21
N GLY A 184 -5.30 -3.57 1.59
CA GLY A 184 -6.75 -3.77 1.51
C GLY A 184 -7.25 -3.99 0.08
N ALA A 185 -8.39 -4.68 -0.04
CA ALA A 185 -8.99 -5.08 -1.30
C ALA A 185 -7.98 -5.70 -2.29
N ASN A 186 -7.07 -6.54 -1.78
CA ASN A 186 -6.05 -7.25 -2.56
C ASN A 186 -5.16 -6.32 -3.38
N GLY A 187 -4.86 -5.14 -2.82
CA GLY A 187 -4.05 -4.10 -3.43
C GLY A 187 -4.84 -3.07 -4.23
N ALA A 188 -6.15 -3.24 -4.42
CA ALA A 188 -6.95 -2.31 -5.21
C ALA A 188 -6.98 -0.88 -4.63
N ILE A 189 -6.90 -0.73 -3.29
CA ILE A 189 -6.82 0.58 -2.64
C ILE A 189 -5.55 1.32 -3.05
N ALA A 190 -4.42 0.63 -3.06
CA ALA A 190 -3.14 1.19 -3.49
C ALA A 190 -3.14 1.51 -4.98
N SER A 191 -3.65 0.59 -5.80
CA SER A 191 -3.77 0.77 -7.25
C SER A 191 -4.63 2.00 -7.59
N GLU A 192 -5.81 2.14 -6.99
CA GLU A 192 -6.69 3.30 -7.22
C GLU A 192 -6.03 4.63 -6.83
N LEU A 193 -5.26 4.63 -5.73
CA LEU A 193 -4.51 5.80 -5.30
C LEU A 193 -3.43 6.19 -6.32
N VAL A 194 -2.61 5.24 -6.76
CA VAL A 194 -1.52 5.54 -7.70
C VAL A 194 -2.05 5.87 -9.09
N ALA A 195 -3.07 5.16 -9.58
CA ALA A 195 -3.74 5.46 -10.85
C ALA A 195 -4.22 6.93 -10.94
N ARG A 196 -4.58 7.54 -9.80
CA ARG A 196 -5.06 8.93 -9.71
C ARG A 196 -4.00 9.93 -9.28
N ALA A 197 -2.78 9.48 -8.99
CA ALA A 197 -1.71 10.37 -8.57
C ALA A 197 -1.25 11.28 -9.73
N ALA A 198 -0.55 12.36 -9.38
CA ALA A 198 0.06 13.22 -10.39
C ALA A 198 1.05 12.40 -11.23
N PRO A 199 0.99 12.47 -12.57
CA PRO A 199 1.88 11.73 -13.45
C PRO A 199 3.26 12.41 -13.57
N ASP A 200 3.88 12.76 -12.44
CA ASP A 200 5.15 13.48 -12.35
C ASP A 200 6.34 12.57 -11.99
N GLY A 201 6.09 11.29 -11.74
CA GLY A 201 7.11 10.29 -11.37
C GLY A 201 7.41 10.20 -9.87
N HIS A 202 6.84 11.07 -9.04
CA HIS A 202 7.13 11.06 -7.59
C HIS A 202 6.19 10.19 -6.78
N THR A 203 5.15 9.64 -7.39
CA THR A 203 4.33 8.57 -6.80
C THR A 203 4.42 7.34 -7.68
N LEU A 204 5.08 6.31 -7.17
CA LEU A 204 5.30 5.04 -7.83
C LEU A 204 4.54 3.93 -7.10
N MET A 205 4.29 2.83 -7.78
CA MET A 205 3.72 1.62 -7.20
C MET A 205 4.72 0.48 -7.29
N PHE A 206 4.92 -0.23 -6.18
CA PHE A 206 5.49 -1.57 -6.21
C PHE A 206 4.35 -2.57 -6.47
N GLY A 207 4.08 -2.80 -7.75
CA GLY A 207 3.03 -3.70 -8.22
C GLY A 207 3.49 -5.15 -8.30
N TYR A 208 2.52 -6.05 -8.40
CA TYR A 208 2.75 -7.48 -8.56
C TYR A 208 1.56 -8.14 -9.25
N ILE A 209 1.72 -9.44 -9.58
CA ILE A 209 0.74 -10.23 -10.32
C ILE A 209 -0.71 -10.11 -9.84
N ALA A 210 -0.96 -9.97 -8.53
CA ALA A 210 -2.33 -9.84 -8.04
C ALA A 210 -2.96 -8.50 -8.45
N THR A 211 -2.24 -7.39 -8.27
CA THR A 211 -2.75 -6.04 -8.59
C THR A 211 -2.98 -5.81 -10.08
N HIS A 212 -2.21 -6.45 -10.94
CA HIS A 212 -2.19 -6.12 -12.37
C HIS A 212 -2.72 -7.25 -13.28
N ALA A 213 -2.94 -8.45 -12.75
CA ALA A 213 -3.48 -9.56 -13.53
C ALA A 213 -4.61 -10.32 -12.79
N MET A 214 -4.34 -10.94 -11.64
CA MET A 214 -5.30 -11.87 -11.02
C MET A 214 -6.53 -11.20 -10.41
N ASN A 215 -6.36 -10.12 -9.65
CA ASN A 215 -7.49 -9.43 -9.03
C ASN A 215 -8.40 -8.77 -10.10
N PRO A 216 -7.86 -8.05 -11.10
CA PRO A 216 -8.67 -7.56 -12.22
C PRO A 216 -9.29 -8.66 -13.10
N ALA A 217 -8.71 -9.87 -13.12
CA ALA A 217 -9.29 -11.02 -13.81
C ALA A 217 -10.47 -11.63 -13.03
N LEU A 218 -10.42 -11.60 -11.69
CA LEU A 218 -11.42 -12.19 -10.83
C LEU A 218 -12.64 -11.28 -10.62
N GLN A 219 -12.44 -9.96 -10.59
CA GLN A 219 -13.49 -9.01 -10.29
C GLN A 219 -13.30 -7.66 -10.99
N LYS A 220 -14.38 -6.88 -11.07
CA LYS A 220 -14.35 -5.52 -11.59
C LYS A 220 -13.75 -4.56 -10.55
N LEU A 221 -12.75 -3.79 -10.95
CA LEU A 221 -12.04 -2.85 -10.09
C LEU A 221 -12.26 -1.40 -10.54
N ARG A 222 -11.85 -0.45 -9.68
CA ARG A 222 -11.93 1.01 -9.93
C ARG A 222 -10.69 1.58 -10.63
N TYR A 223 -9.88 0.71 -11.22
CA TYR A 223 -8.73 1.03 -12.04
C TYR A 223 -8.62 -0.01 -13.15
N ASP A 224 -8.04 0.37 -14.27
CA ASP A 224 -7.59 -0.53 -15.32
C ASP A 224 -6.11 -0.87 -15.10
N PRO A 225 -5.73 -2.15 -14.93
CA PRO A 225 -4.35 -2.54 -14.63
C PRO A 225 -3.37 -2.27 -15.78
N VAL A 226 -3.84 -1.95 -16.98
CA VAL A 226 -3.03 -1.68 -18.16
C VAL A 226 -3.11 -0.21 -18.55
N ALA A 227 -4.31 0.37 -18.60
CA ALA A 227 -4.52 1.71 -19.11
C ALA A 227 -4.20 2.82 -18.10
N ASP A 228 -4.28 2.54 -16.79
CA ASP A 228 -4.07 3.55 -15.74
C ASP A 228 -2.61 3.59 -15.22
N PHE A 229 -1.74 2.71 -15.74
CA PHE A 229 -0.35 2.58 -15.29
C PHE A 229 0.65 2.62 -16.44
N ALA A 230 1.78 3.29 -16.20
CA ALA A 230 2.97 3.23 -17.02
C ALA A 230 3.96 2.23 -16.39
N PRO A 231 4.27 1.10 -17.05
CA PRO A 231 5.26 0.15 -16.55
C PRO A 231 6.65 0.80 -16.48
N ILE A 232 7.36 0.61 -15.38
CA ILE A 232 8.77 1.05 -15.24
C ILE A 232 9.70 -0.12 -15.51
N GLY A 233 9.48 -1.27 -14.88
CA GLY A 233 10.32 -2.43 -15.09
C GLY A 233 9.98 -3.60 -14.16
N LEU A 234 10.35 -4.79 -14.61
CA LEU A 234 10.29 -6.02 -13.83
C LEU A 234 11.41 -6.01 -12.79
N VAL A 235 11.10 -6.54 -11.60
CA VAL A 235 12.08 -6.78 -10.54
C VAL A 235 12.51 -8.24 -10.51
N GLY A 236 11.56 -9.15 -10.70
CA GLY A 236 11.83 -10.58 -10.67
C GLY A 236 10.60 -11.42 -10.41
N TYR A 237 10.85 -12.71 -10.21
CA TYR A 237 9.83 -13.72 -10.00
C TYR A 237 10.06 -14.49 -8.70
N SER A 238 9.00 -14.96 -8.08
CA SER A 238 9.08 -15.94 -7.01
C SER A 238 8.02 -17.02 -7.24
N PRO A 239 8.40 -18.31 -7.29
CA PRO A 239 7.43 -19.38 -7.42
C PRO A 239 6.54 -19.45 -6.18
N THR A 240 5.32 -19.93 -6.34
CA THR A 240 4.44 -20.20 -5.19
C THR A 240 4.85 -21.51 -4.52
N LEU A 241 4.90 -21.53 -3.19
CA LEU A 241 5.27 -22.69 -2.39
C LEU A 241 4.06 -23.12 -1.55
N MET A 242 3.68 -24.38 -1.65
CA MET A 242 2.75 -25.01 -0.72
C MET A 242 3.47 -25.29 0.59
N VAL A 243 2.97 -24.70 1.67
CA VAL A 243 3.50 -24.89 3.02
C VAL A 243 2.41 -25.32 3.98
N ALA A 244 2.81 -26.01 5.04
CA ALA A 244 1.94 -26.31 6.16
C ALA A 244 2.54 -25.83 7.48
N ASN A 245 1.67 -25.64 8.47
CA ASN A 245 2.07 -25.56 9.86
C ASN A 245 2.96 -26.77 10.23
N ALA A 246 4.00 -26.54 11.04
CA ALA A 246 4.96 -27.58 11.40
C ALA A 246 4.33 -28.81 12.09
N GLY A 247 3.30 -28.62 12.91
CA GLY A 247 2.65 -29.67 13.70
C GLY A 247 1.54 -30.45 12.98
N VAL A 248 1.19 -30.09 11.74
CA VAL A 248 0.12 -30.78 10.99
C VAL A 248 0.54 -32.23 10.67
N PRO A 249 -0.29 -33.25 10.96
CA PRO A 249 0.06 -34.67 10.75
C PRO A 249 -0.16 -35.09 9.29
N VAL A 250 0.53 -34.42 8.38
CA VAL A 250 0.54 -34.70 6.94
C VAL A 250 1.98 -34.87 6.48
N LYS A 251 2.24 -35.99 5.79
CA LYS A 251 3.58 -36.40 5.36
C LYS A 251 4.01 -35.74 4.06
N ASP A 252 3.12 -35.74 3.08
CA ASP A 252 3.36 -35.24 1.73
C ASP A 252 2.03 -34.82 1.06
N VAL A 253 2.10 -34.38 -0.20
CA VAL A 253 0.91 -33.94 -0.95
C VAL A 253 -0.08 -35.09 -1.18
N LYS A 254 0.40 -36.32 -1.41
CA LYS A 254 -0.48 -37.48 -1.64
C LYS A 254 -1.25 -37.85 -0.37
N ASP A 255 -0.59 -37.82 0.78
CA ASP A 255 -1.21 -38.00 2.09
C ASP A 255 -2.25 -36.90 2.37
N LEU A 256 -1.94 -35.63 2.05
CA LEU A 256 -2.92 -34.55 2.17
C LEU A 256 -4.18 -34.82 1.35
N VAL A 257 -4.01 -35.18 0.08
CA VAL A 257 -5.13 -35.44 -0.83
C VAL A 257 -5.99 -36.59 -0.30
N ALA A 258 -5.37 -37.67 0.18
CA ALA A 258 -6.09 -38.79 0.78
C ALA A 258 -6.88 -38.36 2.02
N GLN A 259 -6.26 -37.55 2.90
CA GLN A 259 -6.91 -37.06 4.12
C GLN A 259 -8.07 -36.09 3.82
N LEU A 260 -7.93 -35.20 2.85
CA LEU A 260 -9.01 -34.29 2.43
C LEU A 260 -10.16 -35.03 1.73
N LYS A 261 -9.88 -36.06 0.94
CA LYS A 261 -10.94 -36.90 0.34
C LYS A 261 -11.73 -37.68 1.41
N ALA A 262 -11.06 -38.13 2.46
CA ALA A 262 -11.71 -38.81 3.57
C ALA A 262 -12.48 -37.85 4.50
N LYS A 263 -11.95 -36.64 4.71
CA LYS A 263 -12.51 -35.61 5.60
C LYS A 263 -12.31 -34.21 5.00
N PRO A 264 -13.25 -33.73 4.18
CA PRO A 264 -13.14 -32.45 3.46
C PRO A 264 -12.92 -31.22 4.34
N ASP A 265 -13.50 -31.21 5.53
CA ASP A 265 -13.43 -30.06 6.46
C ASP A 265 -12.25 -30.14 7.45
N LYS A 266 -11.34 -31.10 7.26
CA LYS A 266 -10.25 -31.36 8.22
C LYS A 266 -9.22 -30.24 8.29
N TYR A 267 -8.96 -29.59 7.17
CA TYR A 267 -7.91 -28.58 7.05
C TYR A 267 -8.42 -27.32 6.38
N THR A 268 -7.85 -26.19 6.79
CA THR A 268 -8.08 -24.90 6.16
C THR A 268 -6.77 -24.36 5.58
N TYR A 269 -6.89 -23.48 4.59
CA TYR A 269 -5.76 -22.77 4.03
C TYR A 269 -5.91 -21.26 4.21
N ALA A 270 -4.80 -20.57 4.50
CA ALA A 270 -4.76 -19.12 4.47
C ALA A 270 -4.45 -18.61 3.06
N SER A 271 -5.10 -17.51 2.68
CA SER A 271 -4.74 -16.73 1.48
C SER A 271 -4.36 -15.31 1.86
N ALA A 272 -3.59 -14.64 1.00
CA ALA A 272 -3.29 -13.21 1.16
C ALA A 272 -4.50 -12.32 0.76
N GLY A 273 -5.67 -12.93 0.55
CA GLY A 273 -6.92 -12.31 0.11
C GLY A 273 -7.42 -12.86 -1.23
N ASN A 274 -8.73 -12.75 -1.48
CA ASN A 274 -9.38 -13.28 -2.68
C ASN A 274 -8.90 -12.50 -3.92
N GLY A 275 -8.38 -13.19 -4.94
CA GLY A 275 -7.77 -12.50 -6.09
C GLY A 275 -6.25 -12.45 -6.07
N THR A 276 -5.61 -13.07 -5.06
CA THR A 276 -4.14 -13.14 -4.95
C THR A 276 -3.58 -14.49 -5.40
N ALA A 277 -2.27 -14.54 -5.67
CA ALA A 277 -1.61 -15.78 -6.07
C ALA A 277 -1.80 -16.94 -5.08
N PRO A 278 -1.72 -16.75 -3.74
CA PRO A 278 -2.06 -17.81 -2.79
C PRO A 278 -3.49 -18.33 -2.93
N HIS A 279 -4.47 -17.47 -3.22
CA HIS A 279 -5.85 -17.87 -3.46
C HIS A 279 -5.96 -18.73 -4.73
N PHE A 280 -5.43 -18.24 -5.85
CA PHE A 280 -5.47 -18.96 -7.12
C PHE A 280 -4.74 -20.30 -7.05
N ALA A 281 -3.57 -20.36 -6.39
CA ALA A 281 -2.84 -21.61 -6.21
C ALA A 281 -3.63 -22.65 -5.41
N ALA A 282 -4.28 -22.22 -4.33
CA ALA A 282 -5.12 -23.10 -3.51
C ALA A 282 -6.36 -23.60 -4.27
N GLU A 283 -7.05 -22.72 -5.00
CA GLU A 283 -8.23 -23.09 -5.78
C GLU A 283 -7.89 -24.01 -6.96
N LEU A 284 -6.80 -23.75 -7.67
CA LEU A 284 -6.29 -24.65 -8.70
C LEU A 284 -5.85 -26.00 -8.11
N PHE A 285 -5.25 -26.00 -6.92
CA PHE A 285 -4.93 -27.25 -6.21
C PHE A 285 -6.19 -28.03 -5.87
N LYS A 286 -7.20 -27.39 -5.28
CA LYS A 286 -8.49 -28.01 -4.95
C LYS A 286 -9.14 -28.65 -6.18
N LEU A 287 -9.21 -27.89 -7.28
CA LEU A 287 -9.77 -28.33 -8.54
C LEU A 287 -9.04 -29.54 -9.11
N ASN A 288 -7.72 -29.45 -9.27
CA ASN A 288 -6.93 -30.49 -9.93
C ASN A 288 -6.70 -31.74 -9.05
N ALA A 289 -6.68 -31.58 -7.72
CA ALA A 289 -6.60 -32.70 -6.79
C ALA A 289 -7.96 -33.39 -6.54
N GLY A 290 -9.07 -32.74 -6.93
CA GLY A 290 -10.42 -33.19 -6.63
C GLY A 290 -10.69 -33.22 -5.13
N VAL A 291 -10.35 -32.14 -4.42
CA VAL A 291 -10.52 -32.00 -2.97
C VAL A 291 -11.24 -30.71 -2.62
N VAL A 292 -11.87 -30.70 -1.45
CA VAL A 292 -12.40 -29.49 -0.83
C VAL A 292 -11.49 -29.12 0.34
N MET A 293 -11.28 -27.82 0.52
CA MET A 293 -10.49 -27.26 1.61
C MET A 293 -10.97 -25.82 1.83
N LEU A 294 -11.27 -25.45 3.07
CA LEU A 294 -11.81 -24.13 3.39
C LEU A 294 -10.71 -23.06 3.30
N GLY A 295 -10.97 -22.00 2.55
CA GLY A 295 -10.09 -20.83 2.43
C GLY A 295 -10.41 -19.76 3.46
N VAL A 296 -9.37 -19.20 4.08
CA VAL A 296 -9.47 -18.07 5.01
C VAL A 296 -8.69 -16.88 4.43
N PRO A 297 -9.37 -15.82 3.95
CA PRO A 297 -8.69 -14.68 3.35
C PRO A 297 -8.18 -13.69 4.40
N TYR A 298 -6.94 -13.24 4.23
CA TYR A 298 -6.32 -12.20 5.07
C TYR A 298 -6.03 -10.92 4.27
N LYS A 299 -5.68 -9.84 4.98
CA LYS A 299 -5.29 -8.55 4.38
C LYS A 299 -3.80 -8.53 3.97
N GLY A 300 -3.37 -9.54 3.22
CA GLY A 300 -1.98 -9.72 2.78
C GLY A 300 -1.28 -10.93 3.40
N ALA A 301 -0.06 -11.22 2.93
CA ALA A 301 0.65 -12.44 3.28
C ALA A 301 1.16 -12.48 4.73
N ALA A 302 1.58 -11.36 5.31
CA ALA A 302 2.13 -11.32 6.67
C ALA A 302 1.17 -11.88 7.76
N PRO A 303 -0.10 -11.42 7.85
CA PRO A 303 -1.06 -12.02 8.79
C PRO A 303 -1.40 -13.48 8.44
N ALA A 304 -1.52 -13.84 7.16
CA ALA A 304 -1.80 -15.22 6.73
C ALA A 304 -0.69 -16.20 7.15
N VAL A 305 0.58 -15.81 6.97
CA VAL A 305 1.74 -16.60 7.39
C VAL A 305 1.76 -16.75 8.91
N SER A 306 1.49 -15.66 9.64
CA SER A 306 1.46 -15.67 11.11
C SER A 306 0.44 -16.68 11.64
N ASP A 307 -0.77 -16.68 11.07
CA ASP A 307 -1.86 -17.57 11.50
C ASP A 307 -1.60 -19.03 11.06
N THR A 308 -0.92 -19.23 9.93
CA THR A 308 -0.46 -20.57 9.52
C THR A 308 0.63 -21.10 10.45
N ILE A 309 1.60 -20.26 10.85
CA ILE A 309 2.61 -20.63 11.85
C ILE A 309 1.94 -20.92 13.20
N GLY A 310 0.93 -20.15 13.57
CA GLY A 310 0.14 -20.34 14.79
C GLY A 310 -0.84 -21.53 14.74
N GLY A 311 -1.02 -22.16 13.59
CA GLY A 311 -1.89 -23.32 13.39
C GLY A 311 -3.39 -22.99 13.30
N GLN A 312 -3.77 -21.71 13.24
CA GLN A 312 -5.16 -21.28 13.02
C GLN A 312 -5.65 -21.73 11.63
N THR A 313 -4.75 -21.67 10.65
CA THR A 313 -4.86 -22.37 9.37
C THR A 313 -3.74 -23.39 9.24
N GLN A 314 -3.99 -24.50 8.55
CA GLN A 314 -3.03 -25.59 8.46
C GLN A 314 -2.13 -25.47 7.23
N PHE A 315 -2.63 -24.89 6.16
CA PHE A 315 -1.92 -24.74 4.89
C PHE A 315 -1.87 -23.29 4.40
N MET A 316 -0.92 -22.99 3.53
CA MET A 316 -0.86 -21.74 2.78
C MET A 316 -0.11 -21.97 1.46
N PHE A 317 -0.33 -21.09 0.49
CA PHE A 317 0.38 -21.06 -0.79
C PHE A 317 1.11 -19.71 -1.00
N PRO A 318 2.01 -19.28 -0.10
CA PRO A 318 2.76 -18.02 -0.24
C PRO A 318 3.77 -18.08 -1.39
N SER A 319 4.35 -16.93 -1.76
CA SER A 319 5.58 -16.95 -2.57
C SER A 319 6.72 -17.61 -1.80
N LEU A 320 7.63 -18.25 -2.51
CA LEU A 320 8.85 -18.81 -1.92
C LEU A 320 9.63 -17.72 -1.17
N PHE A 321 9.72 -16.51 -1.74
CA PHE A 321 10.31 -15.34 -1.09
C PHE A 321 9.75 -15.06 0.30
N THR A 322 8.43 -15.21 0.46
CA THR A 322 7.75 -14.98 1.74
C THR A 322 7.95 -16.16 2.70
N ALA A 323 7.89 -17.40 2.21
CA ALA A 323 7.89 -18.58 3.07
C ALA A 323 9.28 -19.08 3.46
N LEU A 324 10.30 -18.89 2.63
CA LEU A 324 11.60 -19.54 2.80
C LEU A 324 12.26 -19.25 4.17
N PRO A 325 12.24 -18.02 4.72
CA PRO A 325 12.75 -17.78 6.07
C PRO A 325 12.07 -18.64 7.13
N HIS A 326 10.76 -18.81 7.02
CA HIS A 326 9.96 -19.58 7.97
C HIS A 326 10.16 -21.09 7.80
N VAL A 327 10.36 -21.56 6.57
CA VAL A 327 10.75 -22.94 6.27
C VAL A 327 12.13 -23.25 6.83
N LYS A 328 13.13 -22.39 6.57
CA LYS A 328 14.49 -22.54 7.11
C LYS A 328 14.52 -22.55 8.66
N SER A 329 13.63 -21.79 9.30
CA SER A 329 13.49 -21.76 10.76
C SER A 329 12.68 -22.93 11.35
N GLY A 330 12.13 -23.83 10.54
CA GLY A 330 11.31 -24.96 10.99
C GLY A 330 9.89 -24.60 11.44
N LYS A 331 9.47 -23.33 11.31
CA LYS A 331 8.12 -22.87 11.70
C LYS A 331 7.05 -23.28 10.69
N LEU A 332 7.45 -23.46 9.43
CA LEU A 332 6.61 -24.01 8.36
C LEU A 332 7.34 -25.18 7.71
N ARG A 333 6.58 -26.15 7.20
CA ARG A 333 7.11 -27.24 6.39
C ARG A 333 6.75 -27.01 4.93
N ALA A 334 7.73 -27.13 4.03
CA ALA A 334 7.52 -27.04 2.59
C ALA A 334 7.04 -28.38 2.03
N PHE A 335 6.01 -28.36 1.17
CA PHE A 335 5.40 -29.57 0.60
C PHE A 335 5.67 -29.69 -0.89
N ALA A 336 5.36 -28.65 -1.65
CA ALA A 336 5.53 -28.65 -3.09
C ALA A 336 5.60 -27.25 -3.68
N ILE A 337 6.30 -27.10 -4.79
CA ILE A 337 6.36 -25.86 -5.57
C ILE A 337 5.26 -25.86 -6.63
N ALA A 338 4.43 -24.82 -6.63
CA ALA A 338 3.42 -24.55 -7.66
C ALA A 338 4.05 -23.76 -8.81
N GLY A 339 5.02 -24.38 -9.49
CA GLY A 339 5.82 -23.79 -10.56
C GLY A 339 6.36 -24.87 -11.51
N PRO A 340 6.94 -24.47 -12.65
CA PRO A 340 7.32 -25.40 -13.71
C PRO A 340 8.53 -26.28 -13.34
N LYS A 341 9.33 -25.87 -12.36
CA LYS A 341 10.54 -26.55 -11.90
C LYS A 341 10.73 -26.39 -10.39
N ARG A 342 11.55 -27.27 -9.81
CA ARG A 342 12.02 -27.13 -8.42
C ARG A 342 12.85 -25.86 -8.24
N SER A 343 12.93 -25.37 -7.01
CA SER A 343 13.84 -24.29 -6.65
C SER A 343 15.20 -24.85 -6.25
N ALA A 344 16.28 -24.22 -6.69
CA ALA A 344 17.63 -24.57 -6.27
C ALA A 344 17.85 -24.40 -4.74
N LEU A 345 17.03 -23.57 -4.09
CA LEU A 345 17.08 -23.37 -2.63
C LEU A 345 16.37 -24.46 -1.84
N LEU A 346 15.54 -25.27 -2.50
CA LEU A 346 14.77 -26.37 -1.93
C LEU A 346 14.80 -27.58 -2.89
N PRO A 347 15.97 -28.16 -3.19
CA PRO A 347 16.12 -29.20 -4.22
C PRO A 347 15.31 -30.47 -3.92
N ASP A 348 15.07 -30.75 -2.64
CA ASP A 348 14.32 -31.92 -2.17
C ASP A 348 12.80 -31.70 -2.19
N VAL A 349 12.34 -30.45 -2.34
CA VAL A 349 10.91 -30.15 -2.41
C VAL A 349 10.43 -30.31 -3.86
N PRO A 350 9.51 -31.26 -4.13
CA PRO A 350 9.05 -31.51 -5.49
C PRO A 350 8.19 -30.36 -6.02
N THR A 351 7.92 -30.35 -7.31
CA THR A 351 6.81 -29.56 -7.84
C THR A 351 5.46 -30.24 -7.56
N LEU A 352 4.36 -29.49 -7.62
CA LEU A 352 3.01 -30.10 -7.53
C LEU A 352 2.78 -31.12 -8.64
N LYS A 353 3.30 -30.86 -9.84
CA LYS A 353 3.25 -31.79 -10.97
C LYS A 353 3.99 -33.10 -10.69
N GLU A 354 5.20 -33.02 -10.14
CA GLU A 354 5.96 -34.19 -9.69
C GLU A 354 5.26 -34.95 -8.55
N ALA A 355 4.50 -34.23 -7.72
CA ALA A 355 3.67 -34.80 -6.66
C ALA A 355 2.32 -35.36 -7.17
N GLY A 356 2.09 -35.38 -8.49
CA GLY A 356 0.91 -35.96 -9.14
C GLY A 356 -0.28 -35.01 -9.29
N ILE A 357 -0.10 -33.70 -9.04
CA ILE A 357 -1.13 -32.67 -9.21
C ILE A 357 -0.74 -31.76 -10.38
N ASP A 358 -1.27 -32.04 -11.57
CA ASP A 358 -1.02 -31.23 -12.76
C ASP A 358 -1.89 -29.95 -12.77
N GLY A 359 -1.52 -28.97 -13.58
CA GLY A 359 -2.33 -27.76 -13.81
C GLY A 359 -2.27 -26.69 -12.71
N VAL A 360 -1.34 -26.81 -11.74
CA VAL A 360 -1.11 -25.81 -10.68
C VAL A 360 0.24 -25.13 -10.85
N GLU A 361 0.28 -24.13 -11.73
CA GLU A 361 1.47 -23.33 -12.01
C GLU A 361 1.19 -21.85 -11.73
N VAL A 362 1.73 -21.36 -10.61
CA VAL A 362 1.50 -19.99 -10.12
C VAL A 362 2.85 -19.36 -9.77
N GLN A 363 3.48 -18.75 -10.77
CA GLN A 363 4.66 -17.91 -10.58
C GLN A 363 4.24 -16.47 -10.30
N GLN A 364 4.84 -15.83 -9.30
CA GLN A 364 4.52 -14.46 -8.93
C GLN A 364 5.60 -13.53 -9.43
N TRP A 365 5.23 -12.53 -10.22
CA TRP A 365 6.15 -11.46 -10.63
C TRP A 365 5.91 -10.18 -9.82
N TYR A 366 6.96 -9.37 -9.69
CA TYR A 366 6.96 -8.08 -9.01
C TYR A 366 7.59 -7.02 -9.90
N GLY A 367 7.11 -5.78 -9.85
CA GLY A 367 7.67 -4.71 -10.66
C GLY A 367 7.18 -3.32 -10.28
N PHE A 368 7.76 -2.31 -10.91
CA PHE A 368 7.45 -0.91 -10.66
C PHE A 368 6.53 -0.33 -11.72
N PHE A 369 5.60 0.53 -11.28
CA PHE A 369 4.69 1.28 -12.13
C PHE A 369 4.64 2.74 -11.70
N ALA A 370 4.36 3.62 -12.65
CA ALA A 370 3.96 5.01 -12.42
C ALA A 370 2.52 5.22 -12.93
N PRO A 371 1.87 6.36 -12.67
CA PRO A 371 0.61 6.71 -13.32
C PRO A 371 0.76 6.76 -14.84
N ALA A 372 -0.26 6.35 -15.60
CA ALA A 372 -0.22 6.17 -17.05
C ALA A 372 0.38 7.33 -17.86
N LYS A 373 0.13 8.57 -17.43
CA LYS A 373 0.53 9.77 -18.17
C LYS A 373 1.93 10.27 -17.81
N THR A 374 2.70 9.50 -17.04
CA THR A 374 4.05 9.91 -16.63
C THR A 374 4.94 10.05 -17.86
N PRO A 375 5.64 11.19 -18.05
CA PRO A 375 6.46 11.43 -19.23
C PRO A 375 7.48 10.33 -19.50
N LYS A 376 7.62 9.93 -20.78
CA LYS A 376 8.56 8.88 -21.19
C LYS A 376 10.00 9.10 -20.68
N PRO A 377 10.59 10.32 -20.72
CA PRO A 377 11.93 10.54 -20.18
C PRO A 377 12.07 10.17 -18.69
N ILE A 378 11.02 10.38 -17.90
CA ILE A 378 10.99 10.02 -16.48
C ILE A 378 10.91 8.50 -16.31
N ILE A 379 10.07 7.83 -17.11
CA ILE A 379 9.99 6.35 -17.12
C ILE A 379 11.33 5.73 -17.52
N ASP A 380 11.98 6.26 -18.57
CA ASP A 380 13.26 5.76 -19.06
C ASP A 380 14.37 5.96 -18.00
N GLN A 381 14.39 7.11 -17.31
CA GLN A 381 15.33 7.36 -16.21
C GLN A 381 15.07 6.42 -15.02
N LEU A 382 13.81 6.24 -14.61
CA LEU A 382 13.42 5.31 -13.54
C LEU A 382 13.78 3.87 -13.87
N ASN A 383 13.53 3.41 -15.10
CA ASN A 383 13.91 2.08 -15.57
C ASN A 383 15.42 1.90 -15.54
N LYS A 384 16.18 2.88 -16.05
CA LYS A 384 17.64 2.84 -16.03
C LYS A 384 18.17 2.70 -14.61
N SER A 385 17.67 3.52 -13.68
CA SER A 385 18.07 3.44 -12.27
C SER A 385 17.63 2.13 -11.61
N LEU A 386 16.43 1.63 -11.90
CA LEU A 386 15.96 0.33 -11.42
C LEU A 386 16.88 -0.80 -11.91
N ASN A 387 17.20 -0.84 -13.19
CA ASN A 387 18.09 -1.86 -13.76
C ASN A 387 19.51 -1.78 -13.18
N GLN A 388 20.01 -0.58 -12.83
CA GLN A 388 21.26 -0.43 -12.10
C GLN A 388 21.18 -1.00 -10.68
N VAL A 389 20.07 -0.81 -9.97
CA VAL A 389 19.84 -1.45 -8.65
C VAL A 389 19.80 -2.97 -8.77
N LEU A 390 19.12 -3.48 -9.79
CA LEU A 390 18.96 -4.93 -10.01
C LEU A 390 20.20 -5.60 -10.61
N ALA A 391 21.20 -4.83 -11.04
CA ALA A 391 22.53 -5.34 -11.41
C ALA A 391 23.52 -5.38 -10.22
N ASP A 392 23.15 -4.81 -9.08
CA ASP A 392 23.97 -4.82 -7.88
C ASP A 392 23.97 -6.22 -7.24
N LYS A 393 25.15 -6.82 -7.09
CA LYS A 393 25.31 -8.18 -6.56
C LYS A 393 24.76 -8.36 -5.14
N GLU A 394 24.83 -7.33 -4.31
CA GLU A 394 24.30 -7.39 -2.95
C GLU A 394 22.76 -7.41 -2.97
N ILE A 395 22.15 -6.63 -3.86
CA ILE A 395 20.69 -6.61 -4.05
C ILE A 395 20.20 -7.94 -4.61
N ILE A 396 20.85 -8.44 -5.68
CA ILE A 396 20.56 -9.76 -6.26
C ILE A 396 20.62 -10.82 -5.17
N LYS A 397 21.73 -10.87 -4.42
CA LYS A 397 21.92 -11.85 -3.34
C LYS A 397 20.83 -11.75 -2.27
N ARG A 398 20.49 -10.53 -1.81
CA ARG A 398 19.44 -10.33 -0.79
C ARG A 398 18.07 -10.82 -1.26
N ILE A 399 17.78 -10.73 -2.56
CA ILE A 399 16.51 -11.17 -3.14
C ILE A 399 16.52 -12.69 -3.40
N GLU A 400 17.58 -13.20 -4.03
CA GLU A 400 17.74 -14.59 -4.42
C GLU A 400 17.96 -15.54 -3.24
N ASP A 401 18.68 -15.15 -2.19
CA ASP A 401 18.87 -15.98 -0.98
C ASP A 401 17.54 -16.32 -0.28
N HIS A 402 16.49 -15.57 -0.59
CA HIS A 402 15.13 -15.74 -0.08
C HIS A 402 14.19 -16.44 -1.08
N GLY A 403 14.60 -16.70 -2.33
CA GLY A 403 13.80 -17.46 -3.30
C GLY A 403 12.92 -16.61 -4.21
N ALA A 404 13.40 -15.42 -4.56
CA ALA A 404 12.96 -14.72 -5.75
C ALA A 404 14.14 -14.56 -6.73
N ASP A 405 13.93 -14.89 -8.00
CA ASP A 405 14.92 -14.73 -9.07
C ASP A 405 14.83 -13.29 -9.59
N VAL A 406 15.94 -12.55 -9.60
CA VAL A 406 15.97 -11.18 -10.12
C VAL A 406 16.00 -11.22 -11.64
N GLU A 407 15.10 -10.46 -12.27
CA GLU A 407 15.05 -10.32 -13.72
C GLU A 407 14.75 -8.86 -14.08
N THR A 408 15.60 -8.30 -14.93
CA THR A 408 15.44 -6.92 -15.44
C THR A 408 14.69 -6.93 -16.76
N SER A 409 14.02 -5.82 -17.07
CA SER A 409 13.34 -5.66 -18.35
C SER A 409 13.28 -4.20 -18.78
N THR A 410 12.92 -3.98 -20.05
CA THR A 410 12.49 -2.65 -20.51
C THR A 410 11.02 -2.39 -20.09
N PRO A 411 10.58 -1.12 -20.04
CA PRO A 411 9.18 -0.78 -19.82
C PRO A 411 8.21 -1.53 -20.75
N GLU A 412 8.59 -1.67 -22.02
CA GLU A 412 7.77 -2.30 -23.06
C GLU A 412 7.66 -3.82 -22.84
N GLN A 413 8.77 -4.48 -22.51
CA GLN A 413 8.79 -5.90 -22.17
C GLN A 413 7.92 -6.18 -20.93
N PHE A 414 8.04 -5.34 -19.90
CA PHE A 414 7.21 -5.48 -18.71
C PHE A 414 5.73 -5.23 -18.99
N GLY A 415 5.40 -4.20 -19.79
CA GLY A 415 4.03 -3.94 -20.23
C GLY A 415 3.43 -5.10 -21.03
N ALA A 416 4.22 -5.77 -21.86
CA ALA A 416 3.79 -6.97 -22.59
C ALA A 416 3.49 -8.14 -21.65
N LEU A 417 4.34 -8.38 -20.64
CA LEU A 417 4.12 -9.38 -19.59
C LEU A 417 2.81 -9.13 -18.84
N VAL A 418 2.55 -7.88 -18.44
CA VAL A 418 1.32 -7.52 -17.71
C VAL A 418 0.07 -7.85 -18.53
N LYS A 419 0.07 -7.48 -19.82
CA LYS A 419 -1.03 -7.76 -20.73
C LYS A 419 -1.26 -9.26 -20.92
N SER A 420 -0.18 -10.03 -21.15
CA SER A 420 -0.29 -11.48 -21.37
C SER A 420 -0.77 -12.21 -20.11
N GLU A 421 -0.27 -11.82 -18.93
CA GLU A 421 -0.70 -12.37 -17.65
C GLU A 421 -2.17 -12.04 -17.35
N LEU A 422 -2.63 -10.82 -17.64
CA LEU A 422 -4.06 -10.48 -17.50
C LEU A 422 -4.95 -11.36 -18.37
N VAL A 423 -4.57 -11.61 -19.63
CA VAL A 423 -5.29 -12.51 -20.55
C VAL A 423 -5.29 -13.95 -20.01
N LYS A 424 -4.13 -14.44 -19.59
CA LYS A 424 -3.96 -15.78 -19.02
C LYS A 424 -4.88 -15.98 -17.81
N TRP A 425 -4.84 -15.07 -16.84
CA TRP A 425 -5.62 -15.21 -15.61
C TRP A 425 -7.12 -15.03 -15.82
N LYS A 426 -7.56 -14.19 -16.77
CA LYS A 426 -8.97 -14.17 -17.21
C LYS A 426 -9.42 -15.54 -17.74
N GLY A 427 -8.59 -16.18 -18.56
CA GLY A 427 -8.86 -17.53 -19.06
C GLY A 427 -8.90 -18.58 -17.94
N VAL A 428 -8.03 -18.46 -16.94
CA VAL A 428 -8.04 -19.35 -15.76
C VAL A 428 -9.33 -19.16 -14.95
N VAL A 429 -9.71 -17.93 -14.62
CA VAL A 429 -10.95 -17.63 -13.86
C VAL A 429 -12.16 -18.23 -14.56
N GLN A 430 -12.27 -18.08 -15.88
CA GLN A 430 -13.37 -18.66 -16.65
C GLN A 430 -13.39 -20.18 -16.64
N ARG A 431 -12.24 -20.83 -16.87
CA ARG A 431 -12.15 -22.30 -16.92
C ARG A 431 -12.36 -22.96 -15.56
N ALA A 432 -11.81 -22.37 -14.50
CA ALA A 432 -11.89 -22.89 -13.14
C ALA A 432 -13.12 -22.37 -12.37
N GLN A 433 -13.96 -21.55 -13.00
CA GLN A 433 -15.15 -20.93 -12.40
C GLN A 433 -14.85 -20.25 -11.06
N LEU A 434 -13.69 -19.59 -10.97
CA LEU A 434 -13.29 -18.91 -9.75
C LEU A 434 -14.17 -17.68 -9.55
N THR A 435 -14.59 -17.46 -8.31
CA THR A 435 -15.33 -16.26 -7.94
C THR A 435 -14.60 -15.49 -6.84
N ALA A 436 -14.99 -14.24 -6.65
CA ALA A 436 -14.42 -13.39 -5.60
C ALA A 436 -14.93 -13.75 -4.20
N ASP A 437 -16.01 -14.53 -4.10
CA ASP A 437 -16.74 -14.87 -2.88
C ASP A 437 -16.59 -16.36 -2.50
#